data_AF-A0AAU5H2D7-F1
#
_entry.id   AF-A0AAU5H2D7-F1
#
_cell.length_a   1.000
_cell.length_b   1.000
_cell.length_c   1.000
_cell.angle_alpha   90.00
_cell.angle_beta   90.00
_cell.angle_gamma   90.00
#
_symmetry.space_group_name_H-M   'P 1'
#
loop_
_entity.id
_entity.type
_entity.pdbx_description
1 polymer ?
#
loop_
_entity_poly.entity_id
_entity_poly.type
_entity_poly.pdbx_seq_one_letter_code
_entity_poly.pdbx_strand_id
1 'polypeptide(L)'
;MGRRKPNKPRRRRTGTDGMRSDLVVGHFDPAAAAAGYVCGHCLHGPAHHHVDERSGVEHITVMHSATCPVRRGLVDARPDIERSIEAAG
;
A
#
# COMPACT_ATOMS: atom_id res chain seq x y z
N MET A 1 21.92 -25.58 40.61
CA MET A 1 20.61 -24.90 40.79
C MET A 1 20.49 -23.78 39.76
N GLY A 2 19.60 -23.93 38.76
CA GLY A 2 19.54 -23.07 37.57
C GLY A 2 18.87 -21.72 37.81
N ARG A 3 19.48 -20.64 37.32
CA ARG A 3 18.94 -19.27 37.40
C ARG A 3 17.70 -19.14 36.49
N ARG A 4 16.53 -18.87 37.07
CA ARG A 4 15.31 -18.53 36.32
C ARG A 4 15.50 -17.17 35.63
N LYS A 5 15.52 -17.16 34.30
CA LYS A 5 15.54 -15.91 33.52
C LYS A 5 14.21 -15.17 33.71
N PRO A 6 14.21 -13.83 33.89
CA PRO A 6 12.98 -13.06 33.99
C PRO A 6 12.18 -13.21 32.68
N ASN A 7 10.90 -13.55 32.82
CA ASN A 7 9.98 -13.73 31.72
C ASN A 7 9.69 -12.36 31.10
N LYS A 8 10.56 -11.92 30.17
CA LYS A 8 10.35 -10.66 29.45
C LYS A 8 9.04 -10.79 28.68
N PRO A 9 8.05 -9.91 28.88
CA PRO A 9 6.78 -10.01 28.18
C PRO A 9 7.09 -10.01 26.67
N ARG A 10 6.64 -11.05 25.97
CA ARG A 10 6.72 -11.09 24.51
C ARG A 10 5.95 -9.88 24.00
N ARG A 11 6.68 -8.89 23.47
CA ARG A 11 6.08 -7.72 22.79
C ARG A 11 5.04 -8.29 21.84
N ARG A 12 3.76 -7.96 22.05
CA ARG A 12 2.70 -8.31 21.09
C ARG A 12 3.24 -7.88 19.74
N ARG A 13 3.48 -8.84 18.83
CA ARG A 13 3.51 -8.50 17.41
C ARG A 13 2.15 -7.87 17.22
N THR A 14 2.11 -6.56 17.00
CA THR A 14 1.01 -5.93 16.31
C THR A 14 0.96 -6.64 14.96
N GLY A 15 0.27 -7.78 14.95
CA GLY A 15 -0.22 -8.41 13.75
C GLY A 15 -0.94 -7.29 13.05
N THR A 16 -0.31 -6.80 12.00
CA THR A 16 -0.86 -5.75 11.17
C THR A 16 -1.90 -6.44 10.30
N ASP A 17 -3.01 -6.82 10.92
CA ASP A 17 -4.31 -6.90 10.26
C ASP A 17 -4.77 -5.50 9.81
N GLY A 18 -3.99 -4.46 10.14
CA GLY A 18 -4.09 -3.14 9.57
C GLY A 18 -3.68 -3.14 8.11
N MET A 19 -4.63 -2.75 7.25
CA MET A 19 -4.39 -2.19 5.93
C MET A 19 -3.13 -1.31 5.95
N ARG A 20 -2.24 -1.53 4.99
CA ARG A 20 -1.10 -0.62 4.75
C ARG A 20 -1.28 0.03 3.39
N SER A 21 -0.83 1.27 3.31
CA SER A 21 -0.84 2.08 2.11
C SER A 21 0.52 2.06 1.42
N ASP A 22 0.52 1.85 0.11
CA ASP A 22 1.68 2.15 -0.74
C ASP A 22 1.46 3.50 -1.44
N LEU A 23 2.54 4.28 -1.52
CA LEU A 23 2.56 5.61 -2.15
C LEU A 23 3.12 5.50 -3.57
N VAL A 24 2.39 6.04 -4.54
CA VAL A 24 2.84 6.12 -5.93
C VAL A 24 2.88 7.58 -6.39
N VAL A 25 3.98 7.94 -7.06
CA VAL A 25 4.28 9.28 -7.58
C VAL A 25 4.68 9.14 -9.06
N GLY A 26 4.15 9.98 -9.96
CA GLY A 26 4.47 9.91 -11.38
C GLY A 26 3.83 10.98 -12.26
N HIS A 27 4.09 10.91 -13.57
CA HIS A 27 3.56 11.79 -14.62
C HIS A 27 2.32 11.19 -15.31
N PHE A 28 1.27 10.93 -14.55
CA PHE A 28 -0.03 10.45 -15.05
C PHE A 28 -1.14 11.10 -14.24
N ASP A 29 -2.39 11.09 -14.73
CA ASP A 29 -3.54 11.63 -13.99
C ASP A 29 -3.79 10.77 -12.73
N PRO A 30 -3.50 11.28 -11.52
CA PRO A 30 -3.59 10.47 -10.32
C PRO A 30 -5.03 10.29 -9.85
N ALA A 31 -5.96 11.15 -10.27
CA ALA A 31 -7.38 11.00 -9.98
C ALA A 31 -7.98 9.85 -10.80
N ALA A 32 -7.66 9.78 -12.10
CA ALA A 32 -8.08 8.67 -12.96
C ALA A 32 -7.47 7.34 -12.48
N ALA A 33 -6.18 7.35 -12.15
CA ALA A 33 -5.48 6.19 -11.60
C ALA A 33 -6.10 5.71 -10.29
N ALA A 34 -6.42 6.62 -9.37
CA ALA A 34 -7.02 6.25 -8.09
C ALA A 34 -8.41 5.63 -8.24
N ALA A 35 -9.23 6.16 -9.14
CA ALA A 35 -10.57 5.67 -9.41
C ALA A 35 -10.58 4.29 -10.09
N GLY A 36 -9.64 4.03 -11.00
CA GLY A 36 -9.58 2.80 -11.79
C GLY A 36 -8.72 1.69 -11.18
N TYR A 37 -7.79 2.01 -10.28
CA TYR A 37 -6.84 1.03 -9.79
C TYR A 37 -7.45 0.07 -8.76
N VAL A 38 -7.37 -1.22 -9.08
CA VAL A 38 -7.62 -2.34 -8.16
C VAL A 38 -6.41 -3.25 -8.22
N CYS A 39 -5.82 -3.55 -7.05
CA CYS A 39 -4.64 -4.41 -7.01
C CYS A 39 -4.96 -5.81 -7.54
N GLY A 40 -4.29 -6.28 -8.59
CA GLY A 40 -4.52 -7.61 -9.16
C GLY A 40 -4.19 -8.78 -8.22
N HIS A 41 -3.39 -8.54 -7.17
CA HIS A 41 -2.99 -9.58 -6.22
C HIS A 41 -3.92 -9.72 -5.01
N CYS A 42 -4.38 -8.60 -4.44
CA CYS A 42 -5.25 -8.64 -3.27
C CYS A 42 -6.68 -8.17 -3.55
N LEU A 43 -6.99 -7.76 -4.79
CA LEU A 43 -8.28 -7.25 -5.25
C LEU A 43 -8.83 -6.09 -4.40
N HIS A 44 -7.95 -5.36 -3.73
CA HIS A 44 -8.33 -4.17 -2.97
C HIS A 44 -8.17 -2.92 -3.84
N GLY A 45 -9.14 -2.04 -3.70
CA GLY A 45 -9.30 -0.77 -4.40
C GLY A 45 -10.71 -0.23 -4.11
N PRO A 46 -11.07 0.95 -4.64
CA PRO A 46 -10.20 1.88 -5.37
C PRO A 46 -9.11 2.49 -4.48
N ALA A 47 -8.08 3.07 -5.09
CA ALA A 47 -7.05 3.79 -4.35
C ALA A 47 -7.52 5.21 -3.99
N HIS A 48 -6.80 5.87 -3.09
CA HIS A 48 -7.12 7.22 -2.63
C HIS A 48 -6.12 8.23 -3.20
N HIS A 49 -6.62 9.18 -3.98
CA HIS A 49 -5.86 10.35 -4.42
C HIS A 49 -5.88 11.43 -3.33
N HIS A 50 -4.73 12.02 -3.05
CA HIS A 50 -4.60 13.21 -2.21
C HIS A 50 -3.41 14.06 -2.66
N VAL A 51 -3.48 15.36 -2.40
CA VAL A 51 -2.39 16.30 -2.69
C VAL A 51 -1.67 16.62 -1.39
N ASP A 52 -0.34 16.48 -1.37
CA ASP A 52 0.46 16.88 -0.23
C ASP A 52 0.55 18.42 -0.18
N GLU A 53 -0.06 19.04 0.83
CA GLU A 53 -0.16 20.49 0.95
C GLU A 53 1.20 21.21 1.13
N ARG A 54 2.26 20.48 1.51
CA ARG A 54 3.59 21.07 1.75
C ARG A 54 4.44 21.08 0.49
N SER A 55 4.32 20.05 -0.33
CA SER A 55 5.13 19.83 -1.52
C SER A 55 4.38 20.09 -2.83
N GLY A 56 3.04 20.14 -2.79
CA GLY A 56 2.19 20.23 -3.97
C GLY A 56 2.21 18.96 -4.83
N VAL A 57 2.79 17.87 -4.33
CA VAL A 57 2.90 16.61 -5.05
C VAL A 57 1.61 15.82 -4.90
N GLU A 58 1.08 15.35 -6.03
CA GLU A 58 -0.08 14.47 -6.05
C GLU A 58 0.33 13.03 -5.72
N HIS A 59 -0.39 12.42 -4.79
CA HIS A 59 -0.09 11.14 -4.21
C HIS A 59 -1.27 10.18 -4.34
N ILE A 60 -0.97 8.92 -4.66
CA ILE A 60 -1.95 7.84 -4.63
C ILE A 60 -1.59 6.88 -3.50
N THR A 61 -2.60 6.61 -2.66
CA THR A 61 -2.53 5.69 -1.53
C THR A 61 -3.34 4.45 -1.86
N VAL A 62 -2.68 3.31 -2.04
CA VAL A 62 -3.35 2.03 -2.29
C VAL A 62 -3.44 1.22 -1.00
N MET A 63 -4.67 0.87 -0.57
CA MET A 63 -4.85 0.02 0.61
C MET A 63 -4.69 -1.46 0.27
N HIS A 64 -3.67 -2.10 0.85
CA HIS A 64 -3.41 -3.52 0.65
C HIS A 64 -3.68 -4.39 1.88
N SER A 65 -4.06 -5.64 1.62
CA SER A 65 -4.10 -6.69 2.63
C SER A 65 -2.69 -7.02 3.17
N ALA A 66 -2.61 -7.59 4.37
CA ALA A 66 -1.34 -7.94 5.01
C ALA A 66 -0.51 -9.00 4.27
N THR A 67 -1.18 -9.79 3.45
CA THR A 67 -0.58 -10.85 2.64
C THR A 67 -0.22 -10.39 1.23
N CYS A 68 -0.61 -9.17 0.82
CA CYS A 68 -0.33 -8.67 -0.52
C CYS A 68 1.18 -8.59 -0.79
N PRO A 69 1.67 -9.14 -1.92
CA PRO A 69 3.08 -9.05 -2.30
C PRO A 69 3.52 -7.62 -2.63
N VAL A 70 2.61 -6.78 -3.15
CA VAL A 70 2.86 -5.35 -3.44
C VAL A 70 3.29 -4.61 -2.16
N ARG A 71 2.50 -4.75 -1.09
CA ARG A 71 2.79 -4.22 0.26
C ARG A 71 4.16 -4.64 0.82
N ARG A 72 4.69 -5.79 0.38
CA ARG A 72 5.99 -6.31 0.85
C ARG A 72 7.15 -5.80 0.00
N GLY A 73 6.89 -4.95 -1.01
CA GLY A 73 7.86 -4.51 -2.00
C GLY A 73 8.35 -5.63 -2.90
N LEU A 74 7.63 -6.77 -2.96
CA LEU A 74 8.00 -7.90 -3.82
C LEU A 74 7.57 -7.67 -5.27
N VAL A 75 6.55 -6.82 -5.47
CA VAL A 75 6.00 -6.45 -6.78
C VAL A 75 5.75 -4.95 -6.76
N ASP A 76 6.12 -4.26 -7.84
CA ASP A 76 5.85 -2.82 -8.00
C ASP A 76 4.38 -2.61 -8.42
N ALA A 77 3.69 -1.68 -7.76
CA ALA A 77 2.33 -1.29 -8.11
C ALA A 77 2.25 -0.43 -9.37
N ARG A 78 3.34 0.27 -9.73
CA ARG A 78 3.35 1.27 -10.79
C ARG A 78 2.97 0.73 -12.18
N PRO A 79 3.51 -0.42 -12.64
CA PRO A 79 3.15 -0.98 -13.94
C PRO A 79 1.67 -1.38 -14.02
N ASP A 80 1.09 -1.86 -12.91
CA ASP A 80 -0.34 -2.21 -12.86
C ASP A 80 -1.20 -0.95 -12.89
N ILE A 81 -0.78 0.12 -12.20
CA ILE A 81 -1.46 1.43 -12.24
C ILE A 81 -1.47 2.00 -13.66
N GLU A 82 -0.32 2.01 -14.33
CA GLU A 82 -0.19 2.50 -15.70
C GLU A 82 -1.15 1.74 -16.65
N ARG A 83 -1.21 0.40 -16.56
CA ARG A 83 -2.15 -0.41 -17.34
C ARG A 83 -3.61 -0.14 -17.02
N SER A 84 -3.96 0.06 -15.74
CA SER A 84 -5.34 0.39 -15.34
C SER A 84 -5.81 1.71 -15.95
N ILE A 85 -4.92 2.68 -16.10
CA ILE A 85 -5.23 3.97 -16.74
C ILE A 85 -5.41 3.78 -18.24
N GLU A 86 -4.50 3.05 -18.90
CA GLU A 86 -4.59 2.76 -20.35
C GLU A 86 -5.89 2.02 -20.71
N ALA A 87 -6.36 1.12 -19.85
CA ALA A 87 -7.61 0.38 -20.06
C ALA A 87 -8.89 1.20 -19.80
N ALA A 88 -8.78 2.35 -19.12
CA ALA A 88 -9.89 3.22 -18.77
C ALA A 88 -10.15 4.35 -19.78
N GLY A 89 -9.22 4.59 -20.72
CA GLY A 89 -9.33 5.57 -21.82
C GLY A 89 -9.77 4.94 -23.13
#